data_AF-A0AAW2Z973-F1
#
_entry.id   AF-A0AAW2Z973-F1
#
_cell.length_a   1.000
_cell.length_b   1.000
_cell.length_c   1.000
_cell.angle_alpha   90.00
_cell.angle_beta   90.00
_cell.angle_gamma   90.00
#
_symmetry.space_group_name_H-M   'P 1'
#
loop_
_entity.id
_entity.type
_entity.pdbx_description
1 polymer ?
#
loop_
_entity_poly.entity_id
_entity_poly.type
_entity_poly.pdbx_seq_one_letter_code
_entity_poly.pdbx_strand_id
1 'polypeptide(L)' 'MVHNGIEYGDMQLISEIYDLLKNVGGLDNQELHKVFAEWNQGELKSFLIEITARLMTKRDDKDKNNYLLDS' A
#
# COMPACT_ATOMS: atom_id res chain seq x y z
N MET A 1 -18.14 14.87 10.10
CA MET A 1 -18.12 13.49 10.60
C MET A 1 -18.29 12.41 9.52
N VAL A 2 -18.57 12.75 8.25
CA VAL A 2 -18.64 11.75 7.15
C VAL A 2 -17.28 11.48 6.50
N HIS A 3 -16.43 12.51 6.34
CA HIS A 3 -15.10 12.41 5.72
C HIS A 3 -14.25 11.28 6.32
N ASN A 4 -14.07 11.28 7.65
CA ASN A 4 -13.28 10.25 8.32
C ASN A 4 -13.87 8.85 8.09
N GLY A 5 -15.20 8.72 8.05
CA GLY A 5 -15.84 7.43 7.77
C GLY A 5 -15.53 6.90 6.37
N ILE A 6 -15.49 7.78 5.37
CA ILE A 6 -15.06 7.43 4.01
C ILE A 6 -13.57 7.06 4.00
N GLU A 7 -12.74 7.86 4.67
CA GLU A 7 -11.29 7.61 4.75
C GLU A 7 -10.97 6.24 5.40
N TYR A 8 -11.66 5.87 6.48
CA TYR A 8 -11.52 4.53 7.06
C TYR A 8 -11.95 3.42 6.09
N GLY A 9 -13.02 3.65 5.31
CA GLY A 9 -13.47 2.71 4.28
C GLY A 9 -12.40 2.49 3.21
N ASP A 10 -11.84 3.58 2.68
CA ASP A 10 -10.81 3.53 1.65
C ASP A 10 -9.52 2.85 2.17
N MET A 11 -9.09 3.18 3.39
CA MET A 11 -7.93 2.55 4.02
C MET A 11 -8.14 1.04 4.21
N GLN A 12 -9.34 0.62 4.61
CA GLN A 12 -9.67 -0.80 4.76
C GLN A 12 -9.67 -1.54 3.41
N LEU A 13 -10.31 -0.96 2.38
CA LEU A 13 -10.32 -1.54 1.03
C LEU A 13 -8.90 -1.69 0.47
N ILE A 14 -8.05 -0.66 0.64
CA ILE A 14 -6.65 -0.72 0.22
C ILE A 14 -5.89 -1.81 0.98
N SER A 15 -6.14 -1.96 2.28
CA SER A 15 -5.49 -2.97 3.13
C SER A 15 -5.90 -4.40 2.73
N GLU A 16 -7.17 -4.63 2.40
CA GLU A 16 -7.67 -5.94 1.93
C GLU A 16 -7.09 -6.29 0.55
N ILE A 17 -6.98 -5.33 -0.35
CA ILE A 17 -6.35 -5.54 -1.66
C ILE A 17 -4.86 -5.85 -1.49
N TYR A 18 -4.16 -5.12 -0.61
CA TYR A 18 -2.76 -5.42 -0.28
C TYR A 18 -2.61 -6.85 0.25
N ASP A 19 -3.46 -7.26 1.19
CA ASP A 19 -3.44 -8.61 1.78
C ASP A 19 -3.67 -9.69 0.71
N LEU A 20 -4.67 -9.50 -0.16
CA LEU A 20 -4.94 -10.40 -1.28
C LEU A 20 -3.72 -10.52 -2.20
N LEU A 21 -3.15 -9.40 -2.64
CA LEU A 21 -2.02 -9.41 -3.57
C LEU A 21 -0.76 -10.03 -2.95
N LYS A 22 -0.51 -9.78 -1.66
CA LYS A 22 0.66 -10.31 -0.95
C LYS A 22 0.51 -11.79 -0.61
N ASN A 23 -0.56 -12.15 0.10
CA ASN A 23 -0.70 -13.48 0.69
C ASN A 23 -1.33 -14.50 -0.27
N VAL A 24 -2.23 -14.07 -1.16
CA VAL A 24 -2.82 -14.94 -2.18
C VAL A 24 -2.08 -14.84 -3.50
N GLY A 25 -1.74 -13.62 -3.93
CA GLY A 25 -1.00 -13.36 -5.17
C GLY A 25 0.49 -13.65 -5.08
N GLY A 26 1.06 -13.68 -3.87
CA GLY A 26 2.49 -13.94 -3.66
C GLY A 26 3.42 -12.80 -4.06
N LEU A 27 2.88 -11.58 -4.24
CA LEU A 27 3.68 -10.43 -4.66
C LEU A 27 4.60 -9.96 -3.54
N ASP A 28 5.85 -9.64 -3.90
CA ASP A 28 6.77 -8.98 -2.99
C ASP A 28 6.51 -7.45 -2.90
N ASN A 29 7.16 -6.77 -1.96
CA ASN A 29 6.95 -5.33 -1.77
C ASN A 29 7.37 -4.47 -2.97
N GLN A 30 8.34 -4.91 -3.79
CA GLN A 30 8.72 -4.18 -5.01
C GLN A 30 7.66 -4.33 -6.10
N GLU A 31 7.05 -5.51 -6.21
CA GLU A 31 5.93 -5.77 -7.11
C GLU A 31 4.68 -4.99 -6.68
N LEU A 32 4.34 -5.03 -5.39
CA LEU A 32 3.25 -4.24 -4.82
C LEU A 32 3.46 -2.74 -5.04
N HIS A 33 4.69 -2.23 -4.83
CA HIS A 33 5.02 -0.85 -5.13
C HIS A 33 4.66 -0.48 -6.56
N LYS A 34 5.05 -1.31 -7.54
CA LYS A 34 4.78 -1.05 -8.96
C LYS A 34 3.28 -1.04 -9.26
N VAL A 35 2.52 -1.99 -8.73
CA VAL A 35 1.06 -2.07 -8.91
C VAL A 35 0.38 -0.80 -8.39
N PHE A 36 0.64 -0.42 -7.14
CA PHE A 36 0.03 0.77 -6.55
C PHE A 36 0.54 2.07 -7.22
N ALA A 37 1.79 2.11 -7.67
CA ALA A 37 2.33 3.26 -8.41
C ALA A 37 1.67 3.42 -9.79
N GLU A 38 1.40 2.32 -10.49
CA GLU A 38 0.66 2.32 -11.76
C GLU A 38 -0.79 2.78 -11.56
N TRP A 39 -1.48 2.24 -10.55
CA TRP A 39 -2.84 2.66 -10.21
C TRP A 39 -2.92 4.16 -9.87
N ASN A 40 -1.87 4.71 -9.25
CA ASN A 40 -1.80 6.15 -8.95
C ASN A 40 -1.63 7.04 -10.20
N GLN A 41 -1.35 6.48 -11.38
CA GLN A 41 -1.34 7.21 -12.65
C GLN A 41 -2.66 7.09 -13.41
N GLY A 42 -3.57 6.23 -12.96
CA GLY A 42 -4.87 5.97 -13.58
C GLY A 42 -6.03 6.55 -12.79
N GLU A 43 -7.18 5.87 -12.88
CA GLU A 43 -8.44 6.31 -12.25
C GLU A 43 -8.40 6.31 -10.72
N LEU A 44 -7.54 5.49 -10.11
CA LEU A 44 -7.37 5.41 -8.66
C LEU A 44 -6.39 6.46 -8.09
N LYS A 45 -5.94 7.41 -8.91
CA LYS A 45 -5.03 8.49 -8.49
C LYS A 45 -5.59 9.22 -7.27
N SER A 46 -4.95 9.01 -6.13
CA SER A 46 -5.38 9.56 -4.84
C SER A 46 -4.22 9.60 -3.85
N PHE A 47 -4.36 10.43 -2.82
CA PHE A 47 -3.34 10.55 -1.78
C PHE A 47 -3.09 9.21 -1.06
N LEU A 48 -4.14 8.47 -0.72
CA LEU A 48 -4.03 7.18 -0.04
C LEU A 48 -3.29 6.15 -0.91
N ILE A 49 -3.55 6.10 -2.21
CA ILE A 49 -2.82 5.20 -3.13
C ILE A 49 -1.36 5.62 -3.28
N GLU A 50 -1.06 6.93 -3.36
CA GLU A 50 0.32 7.43 -3.42
C GLU A 50 1.14 7.00 -2.19
N ILE A 51 0.63 7.24 -0.97
CA ILE A 51 1.36 6.91 0.25
C ILE A 51 1.50 5.40 0.43
N THR A 52 0.49 4.61 0.03
CA THR A 52 0.57 3.14 0.04
C THR A 52 1.70 2.65 -0.86
N ALA A 53 1.79 3.15 -2.10
CA ALA A 53 2.89 2.81 -2.99
C ALA A 53 4.25 3.14 -2.37
N ARG A 54 4.39 4.32 -1.75
CA ARG A 54 5.65 4.75 -1.12
C ARG A 54 6.03 3.88 0.07
N LEU A 55 5.07 3.49 0.91
CA LEU A 55 5.31 2.67 2.11
C LEU A 55 5.92 1.30 1.78
N MET A 56 5.55 0.69 0.64
CA MET A 56 6.09 -0.60 0.21
C MET A 56 7.63 -0.60 0.08
N THR A 57 8.22 0.55 -0.22
CA THR A 57 9.68 0.69 -0.40
C THR A 57 10.41 1.19 0.85
N LYS A 58 9.69 1.53 1.92
CA LYS A 58 10.29 2.08 3.13
C LYS A 58 11.04 0.97 3.88
N ARG A 59 12.35 1.16 4.05
CA ARG A 59 13.20 0.30 4.88
C ARG A 59 13.00 0.62 6.36
N ASP A 60 13.17 -0.40 7.19
CA ASP A 60 13.22 -0.22 8.63
C ASP A 60 14.53 0.49 9.02
N ASP A 61 14.41 1.44 9.95
CA ASP A 61 15.53 2.23 10.44
C ASP A 61 16.41 1.41 11.42
N LYS A 62 15.86 0.36 12.05
CA LYS A 62 16.57 -0.57 12.95
C LYS A 62 17.19 -1.75 12.23
N ASP A 63 16.55 -2.26 11.17
CA ASP A 63 17.09 -3.31 10.29
C ASP A 63 16.90 -2.94 8.81
N LYS A 64 17.96 -2.39 8.20
CA LYS A 64 17.91 -1.94 6.80
C LYS A 64 17.72 -3.06 5.78
N ASN A 65 17.87 -4.32 6.18
CA ASN A 65 17.63 -5.46 5.29
C ASN A 65 16.14 -5.79 5.20
N ASN A 66 15.32 -5.36 6.17
CA ASN A 66 13.88 -5.56 6.15
C ASN A 66 13.13 -4.31 5.65
N TYR A 67 11.88 -4.51 5.24
CA TYR A 67 10.95 -3.43 4.96
C TYR A 67 10.19 -3.09 6.23
N LEU A 68 9.89 -1.81 6.45
CA LEU A 68 9.20 -1.34 7.65
C LEU A 68 7.79 -1.96 7.80
N LEU A 69 7.14 -2.31 6.68
CA LEU A 69 5.83 -2.98 6.69
C LEU A 69 5.89 -4.44 7.15
N ASP A 70 7.08 -5.05 7.13
CA ASP A 70 7.32 -6.47 7.42
C ASP A 70 8.22 -6.68 8.65
N SER A 71 8.51 -5.58 9.37
CA SER A 71 9.34 -5.57 10.57
C SER A 71 8.61 -5.99 11.84
#